data_AF-A0A286HLN1-F1
#
_entry.id   AF-A0A286HLN1-F1
#
_cell.length_a   1.000
_cell.length_b   1.000
_cell.length_c   1.000
_cell.angle_alpha   90.00
_cell.angle_beta   90.00
_cell.angle_gamma   90.00
#
_symmetry.space_group_name_H-M   'P 1'
#
loop_
_entity.id
_entity.type
_entity.pdbx_description
1 polymer ?
#
loop_
_entity_poly.entity_id
_entity_poly.type
_entity_poly.pdbx_seq_one_letter_code
_entity_poly.pdbx_strand_id
1 'polypeptide(L)'
;MIRAAATCDRSGCLALFLAPDDLPEGAPLRAALADAGWGVDGDRHICPGCANGKGPVLERGECPKCCGSTVDRQVGATCHYCRHVEPHPPEEW
;
A
#
# COMPACT_ATOMS: atom_id res chain seq x y z
N MET A 1 -5.09 6.89 -19.29
CA MET A 1 -4.74 5.50 -18.94
C MET A 1 -5.59 5.08 -17.75
N ILE A 2 -6.22 3.91 -17.80
CA ILE A 2 -7.03 3.39 -16.69
C ILE A 2 -6.11 2.50 -15.85
N ARG A 3 -6.00 2.78 -14.56
CA ARG A 3 -5.20 1.99 -13.62
C ARG A 3 -6.13 1.13 -12.77
N ALA A 4 -5.72 -0.10 -12.51
CA ALA A 4 -6.43 -0.95 -11.55
C ALA A 4 -6.21 -0.42 -10.13
N ALA A 5 -7.21 -0.58 -9.28
CA ALA A 5 -7.14 -0.20 -7.87
C ALA A 5 -7.86 -1.25 -7.01
N ALA A 6 -7.47 -1.36 -5.75
CA ALA A 6 -8.13 -2.20 -4.76
C ALA A 6 -8.33 -1.44 -3.44
N THR A 7 -9.44 -1.70 -2.77
CA THR A 7 -9.77 -1.14 -1.45
C THR A 7 -9.74 -2.24 -0.40
N CYS A 8 -9.44 -1.91 0.85
CA CYS A 8 -9.52 -2.88 1.93
C CYS A 8 -10.96 -3.11 2.38
N ASP A 9 -11.37 -4.38 2.49
CA ASP A 9 -12.75 -4.74 2.85
C ASP A 9 -12.99 -4.84 4.37
N ARG A 10 -11.98 -4.53 5.18
CA ARG A 10 -12.17 -4.38 6.63
C ARG A 10 -12.99 -3.13 6.90
N SER A 11 -14.03 -3.28 7.71
CA SER A 11 -14.91 -2.17 8.12
C SER A 11 -14.10 -0.98 8.65
N GLY A 12 -14.40 0.21 8.14
CA GLY A 12 -13.77 1.47 8.53
C GLY A 12 -12.34 1.68 8.02
N CYS A 13 -11.80 0.79 7.17
CA CYS A 13 -10.46 0.95 6.60
C CYS A 13 -10.51 1.78 5.30
N LEU A 14 -9.74 2.86 5.26
CA LEU A 14 -9.60 3.74 4.08
C LEU A 14 -8.44 3.36 3.17
N ALA A 15 -7.83 2.18 3.37
CA ALA A 15 -6.67 1.77 2.61
C ALA A 15 -7.02 1.57 1.13
N LEU A 16 -6.14 2.10 0.28
CA LEU A 16 -6.23 2.04 -1.16
C LEU A 16 -4.90 1.50 -1.70
N PHE A 17 -4.98 0.61 -2.67
CA PHE A 17 -3.85 0.22 -3.51
C PHE A 17 -4.09 0.78 -4.91
N LEU A 18 -3.08 1.45 -5.45
CA LEU A 18 -3.05 1.92 -6.83
C LEU A 18 -2.01 1.09 -7.58
N ALA A 19 -2.42 0.44 -8.67
CA ALA A 19 -1.48 -0.32 -9.48
C ALA A 19 -0.39 0.60 -10.06
N PRO A 20 0.88 0.14 -10.09
CA PRO A 20 1.97 0.86 -10.75
C PRO A 20 1.64 1.18 -12.22
N ASP A 21 2.16 2.30 -12.72
CA ASP A 21 1.94 2.71 -14.13
C ASP A 21 2.63 1.74 -15.11
N ASP A 22 3.72 1.14 -14.65
CA ASP A 22 4.61 0.24 -15.39
C ASP A 22 4.26 -1.24 -15.19
N LEU A 23 3.08 -1.54 -14.63
CA LEU A 23 2.61 -2.91 -14.51
C LEU A 23 2.51 -3.53 -15.92
N PRO A 24 3.17 -4.67 -16.19
CA PRO A 24 3.17 -5.27 -17.53
C PRO A 24 1.76 -5.55 -18.04
N GLU A 25 1.53 -5.37 -19.34
CA GLU A 25 0.23 -5.66 -19.94
C GLU A 25 -0.15 -7.14 -19.69
N GLY A 26 -1.36 -7.36 -19.18
CA GLY A 26 -1.84 -8.69 -18.80
C GLY A 26 -1.33 -9.22 -17.46
N ALA A 27 -0.46 -8.48 -16.74
CA ALA A 27 -0.08 -8.87 -15.39
C ALA A 27 -1.28 -8.82 -14.44
N PRO A 28 -1.52 -9.86 -13.64
CA PRO A 28 -2.69 -9.93 -12.79
C PRO A 28 -2.57 -8.95 -11.62
N LEU A 29 -3.62 -8.16 -11.36
CA LEU A 29 -3.73 -7.28 -10.19
C LEU A 29 -3.41 -8.01 -8.88
N ARG A 30 -3.80 -9.29 -8.77
CA ARG A 30 -3.52 -10.15 -7.62
C ARG A 30 -2.02 -10.27 -7.32
N ALA A 31 -1.15 -10.32 -8.34
CA ALA A 31 0.29 -10.37 -8.13
C ALA A 31 0.84 -9.04 -7.60
N ALA A 32 0.37 -7.91 -8.15
CA ALA A 32 0.74 -6.58 -7.68
C ALA A 32 0.29 -6.33 -6.23
N LEU A 33 -0.92 -6.80 -5.87
CA LEU A 33 -1.42 -6.76 -4.49
C LEU A 33 -0.56 -7.61 -3.55
N ALA A 34 -0.20 -8.82 -3.96
CA ALA A 34 0.65 -9.70 -3.16
C ALA A 34 2.04 -9.09 -2.93
N ASP A 35 2.66 -8.51 -3.96
CA ASP A 35 3.92 -7.75 -3.83
C ASP A 35 3.77 -6.53 -2.90
N ALA A 36 2.60 -5.91 -2.91
CA ALA A 36 2.26 -4.83 -2.00
C ALA A 36 1.95 -5.30 -0.56
N GLY A 37 2.01 -6.59 -0.27
CA GLY A 37 1.72 -7.17 1.05
C GLY A 37 0.23 -7.23 1.38
N TRP A 38 -0.65 -7.12 0.38
CA TRP A 38 -2.08 -7.29 0.56
C TRP A 38 -2.45 -8.77 0.63
N GLY A 39 -3.31 -9.10 1.59
CA GLY A 39 -3.99 -10.39 1.62
C GLY A 39 -5.16 -10.40 0.63
N VAL A 40 -5.35 -11.52 -0.07
CA VAL A 40 -6.49 -11.72 -0.96
C VAL A 40 -7.20 -13.02 -0.59
N ASP A 41 -8.43 -12.91 -0.08
CA ASP A 41 -9.27 -14.03 0.36
C ASP A 41 -10.57 -14.05 -0.45
N GLY A 42 -10.63 -14.91 -1.47
CA GLY A 42 -11.66 -14.83 -2.51
C GLY A 42 -11.62 -13.49 -3.24
N ASP A 43 -12.73 -12.76 -3.19
CA ASP A 43 -12.88 -11.40 -3.71
C ASP A 43 -12.52 -10.31 -2.69
N ARG A 44 -12.17 -10.69 -1.45
CA ARG A 44 -11.83 -9.74 -0.40
C ARG A 44 -10.36 -9.37 -0.43
N HIS A 45 -10.08 -8.08 -0.29
CA HIS A 45 -8.75 -7.54 -0.16
C HIS A 45 -8.50 -7.01 1.25
N ILE A 46 -7.36 -7.38 1.84
CA ILE A 46 -6.95 -6.97 3.18
C ILE A 46 -5.63 -6.23 3.06
N CYS A 47 -5.62 -4.94 3.40
CA CYS A 47 -4.40 -4.13 3.34
C CYS A 47 -3.33 -4.63 4.31
N PRO A 48 -2.04 -4.35 4.05
CA PRO A 48 -0.94 -4.83 4.88
C PRO A 48 -1.04 -4.35 6.34
N GLY A 49 -1.61 -3.17 6.60
CA GLY A 49 -1.86 -2.69 7.97
C GLY A 49 -2.89 -3.56 8.73
N CYS A 50 -4.00 -3.89 8.07
CA CYS A 50 -5.03 -4.76 8.63
C CYS A 50 -4.57 -6.22 8.77
N ALA A 51 -3.87 -6.74 7.76
CA ALA A 51 -3.34 -8.10 7.77
C ALA A 51 -2.37 -8.33 8.94
N ASN A 52 -1.59 -7.32 9.30
CA ASN A 52 -0.63 -7.38 10.42
C ASN A 52 -1.19 -6.89 11.76
N GLY A 53 -2.51 -6.65 11.87
CA GLY A 53 -3.14 -6.22 13.11
C GLY A 53 -2.75 -4.80 13.59
N LYS A 54 -2.17 -3.97 12.71
CA LYS A 54 -1.79 -2.58 13.01
C LYS A 54 -2.93 -1.58 12.82
N GLY A 55 -4.06 -2.05 12.28
CA GLY A 55 -5.33 -1.34 12.31
C GLY A 55 -5.85 -1.00 10.91
N PRO A 56 -7.12 -0.54 10.86
CA PRO A 56 -7.63 0.13 9.67
C PRO A 56 -6.79 1.38 9.42
N VAL A 57 -6.56 1.70 8.14
CA VAL A 57 -6.05 3.01 7.73
C VAL A 57 -7.18 4.02 7.96
N LEU A 58 -6.93 5.06 8.75
CA LEU A 58 -7.93 6.06 9.14
C LEU A 58 -7.78 7.40 8.41
N GLU A 59 -6.63 7.63 7.78
CA GLU A 59 -6.40 8.78 6.92
C GLU A 59 -5.54 8.39 5.70
N ARG A 60 -5.76 9.12 4.59
CA ARG A 60 -5.00 8.93 3.35
C ARG A 60 -3.72 9.76 3.38
N GLY A 61 -2.67 9.20 2.79
CA GLY A 61 -1.36 9.82 2.62
C GLY A 61 -0.56 9.16 1.52
N GLU A 62 0.77 9.19 1.63
CA GLU A 62 1.68 8.93 0.52
C GLU A 62 2.24 7.51 0.49
N CYS A 63 1.89 6.64 1.44
CA CYS A 63 2.43 5.29 1.45
C CYS A 63 2.05 4.53 0.16
N PRO A 64 3.02 4.04 -0.64
CA PRO A 64 2.72 3.37 -1.91
C PRO A 64 2.05 2.01 -1.73
N LYS A 65 2.17 1.41 -0.54
CA LYS A 65 1.61 0.08 -0.24
C LYS A 65 0.16 0.10 0.23
N CYS A 66 -0.30 1.16 0.91
CA CYS A 66 -1.68 1.21 1.45
C CYS A 66 -2.36 2.58 1.40
N CYS A 67 -1.70 3.59 0.82
CA CYS A 67 -2.11 4.99 0.79
C CYS A 67 -2.43 5.57 2.19
N GLY A 68 -1.83 5.03 3.25
CA GLY A 68 -1.88 5.62 4.58
C GLY A 68 -0.85 6.75 4.75
N SER A 69 -1.04 7.56 5.78
CA SER A 69 -0.08 8.59 6.20
C SER A 69 1.31 8.02 6.50
N THR A 70 2.32 8.83 6.24
CA THR A 70 3.73 8.56 6.49
C THR A 70 4.31 9.62 7.42
N VAL A 71 5.39 9.26 8.11
CA VAL A 71 6.23 10.17 8.88
C VAL A 71 7.67 10.05 8.41
N ASP A 72 8.32 11.18 8.21
CA ASP A 72 9.74 11.22 7.85
C ASP A 72 10.62 10.71 8.99
N ARG A 73 11.58 9.85 8.68
CA ARG A 73 12.55 9.27 9.61
C ARG A 73 13.91 9.23 8.92
N GLN A 74 14.97 9.07 9.71
CA GLN A 74 16.34 8.98 9.19
C GLN A 74 16.52 7.90 8.10
N VAL A 75 15.75 6.81 8.17
CA VAL A 75 15.81 5.69 7.22
C VAL A 75 14.91 5.86 5.99
N GLY A 76 14.09 6.92 5.94
CA GLY A 76 13.09 7.13 4.91
C GLY A 76 11.70 7.48 5.45
N ALA A 77 10.76 7.73 4.53
CA ALA A 77 9.36 7.98 4.86
C ALA A 77 8.69 6.68 5.31
N THR A 78 8.29 6.61 6.58
CA THR A 78 7.74 5.40 7.20
C THR A 78 6.22 5.49 7.36
N CYS A 79 5.48 4.52 6.83
CA CYS A 79 4.03 4.46 6.99
C CYS A 79 3.61 4.16 8.45
N HIS A 80 2.61 4.89 8.96
CA HIS A 80 2.04 4.66 10.29
C HIS A 80 1.37 3.28 10.44
N TYR A 81 0.80 2.77 9.35
CA TYR A 81 -0.05 1.59 9.34
C TYR A 81 0.70 0.31 8.98
N CYS A 82 1.21 0.23 7.74
CA CYS A 82 1.85 -0.98 7.23
C CYS A 82 3.34 -1.07 7.52
N ARG A 83 3.94 -0.01 8.06
CA ARG A 83 5.39 0.08 8.38
C ARG A 83 6.33 -0.07 7.18
N HIS A 84 5.80 0.01 5.96
CA HIS A 84 6.62 0.19 4.78
C HIS A 84 7.47 1.47 4.94
N VAL A 85 8.74 1.36 4.55
CA VAL A 85 9.70 2.46 4.50
C VAL A 85 10.00 2.70 3.03
N GLU A 86 9.69 3.90 2.56
CA GLU A 86 10.20 4.41 1.29
C GLU A 86 11.54 5.09 1.61
N PRO A 87 12.68 4.54 1.18
CA PRO A 87 13.99 5.12 1.48
C PRO A 87 14.13 6.52 0.88
N HIS A 88 14.87 7.38 1.58
CA HIS A 88 15.26 8.65 1.00
C HIS A 88 16.17 8.41 -0.22
N PRO A 89 16.04 9.21 -1.30
CA PRO A 89 17.01 9.16 -2.37
C PRO A 89 18.41 9.43 -1.78
N PRO A 90 19.46 8.79 -2.32
CA PRO A 90 20.82 9.08 -1.88
C PRO A 90 21.10 10.57 -2.05
N GLU A 91 21.72 11.20 -1.04
CA GLU A 91 22.16 12.59 -1.14
C GLU A 91 23.17 12.70 -2.29
N GLU A 92 22.77 13.39 -3.37
CA GLU A 92 23.65 13.74 -4.47
C GLU A 92 24.53 14.92 -4.01
N TRP A 93 25.84 14.66 -3.89
CA TRP A 93 26.86 15.65 -3.52
C TRP A 93 27.60 16.19 -4.74
#